data_AF-A0A533UWL5-F1
#
_entry.id   AF-A0A533UWL5-F1
#
_cell.length_a   1.000
_cell.length_b   1.000
_cell.length_c   1.000
_cell.angle_alpha   90.00
_cell.angle_beta   90.00
_cell.angle_gamma   90.00
#
_symmetry.space_group_name_H-M   'P 1'
#
loop_
_entity.id
_entity.type
_entity.pdbx_description
1 polymer ?
#
loop_
_entity_poly.entity_id
_entity_poly.type
_entity_poly.pdbx_seq_one_letter_code
_entity_poly.pdbx_strand_id
1 'polypeptide(L)'
;MNYRSTTDIIAMILFTANNGETKSSIMSKAHLNYRQIKKYIKILVINGLVIERNNLSEGFTTYHTTDKGRNYLEMYEESKAYNFTSNIYVFGKQSDQNLLSI
;
A
#
# COMPACT_ATOMS: atom_id res chain seq x y z
N MET A 1 -16.46 7.87 11.56
CA MET A 1 -15.10 8.23 11.08
C MET A 1 -14.29 6.95 10.98
N ASN A 2 -13.92 6.52 9.77
CA ASN A 2 -12.99 5.40 9.61
C ASN A 2 -11.58 5.89 9.96
N TYR A 3 -11.16 5.68 11.21
CA TYR A 3 -9.76 5.84 11.56
C TYR A 3 -8.95 4.82 10.76
N ARG A 4 -7.98 5.30 9.99
CA ARG A 4 -7.05 4.41 9.30
C ARG A 4 -6.14 3.75 10.34
N SER A 5 -6.20 2.44 10.39
CA SER A 5 -5.30 1.65 11.22
C SER A 5 -3.88 1.67 10.65
N THR A 6 -2.90 1.31 11.48
CA THR A 6 -1.51 1.14 11.05
C THR A 6 -1.39 0.15 9.88
N THR A 7 -2.18 -0.91 9.88
CA THR A 7 -2.20 -1.91 8.80
C THR A 7 -2.76 -1.33 7.50
N ASP A 8 -3.81 -0.51 7.55
CA ASP A 8 -4.33 0.21 6.38
C ASP A 8 -3.30 1.21 5.82
N ILE A 9 -2.44 1.78 6.67
CA ILE A 9 -1.35 2.65 6.24
C ILE A 9 -0.25 1.86 5.54
N ILE A 10 0.19 0.76 6.14
CA ILE A 10 1.20 -0.11 5.56
C ILE A 10 0.73 -0.66 4.22
N ALA A 11 -0.49 -1.20 4.15
CA ALA A 11 -1.06 -1.74 2.91
C ALA A 11 -1.11 -0.68 1.80
N MET A 12 -1.59 0.53 2.09
CA MET A 12 -1.63 1.60 1.09
C MET A 12 -0.23 2.00 0.58
N ILE A 13 0.78 2.05 1.46
CA ILE A 13 2.17 2.34 1.04
C ILE A 13 2.68 1.23 0.12
N LEU A 14 2.52 -0.04 0.52
CA LEU A 14 2.98 -1.19 -0.26
C LEU A 14 2.24 -1.30 -1.61
N PHE A 15 0.95 -1.05 -1.63
CA PHE A 15 0.17 -1.01 -2.87
C PHE A 15 0.66 0.09 -3.81
N THR A 16 0.88 1.30 -3.26
CA THR A 16 1.36 2.45 -4.04
C THR A 16 2.77 2.22 -4.60
N ALA A 17 3.64 1.57 -3.84
CA ALA A 17 5.02 1.30 -4.21
C ALA A 17 5.21 0.04 -5.09
N ASN A 18 4.13 -0.63 -5.52
CA ASN A 18 4.23 -1.94 -6.18
C ASN A 18 5.05 -1.89 -7.49
N ASN A 19 4.95 -0.79 -8.23
CA ASN A 19 5.69 -0.57 -9.49
C ASN A 19 6.85 0.42 -9.35
N GLY A 20 7.24 0.74 -8.11
CA GLY A 20 8.19 1.81 -7.84
C GLY A 20 7.52 3.17 -7.79
N GLU A 21 7.76 3.91 -6.71
CA GLU A 21 7.17 5.23 -6.55
C GLU A 21 8.06 6.14 -5.71
N THR A 22 7.96 7.46 -5.92
CA THR A 22 8.72 8.41 -5.09
C THR A 22 8.10 8.57 -3.71
N LYS A 23 8.91 8.92 -2.71
CA LYS A 23 8.43 9.19 -1.34
C LYS A 23 7.31 10.24 -1.30
N SER A 24 7.43 11.30 -2.10
CA SER A 24 6.44 12.38 -2.17
C SER A 24 5.12 11.91 -2.79
N SER A 25 5.18 11.07 -3.82
CA SER A 25 3.99 10.49 -4.46
C SER A 25 3.31 9.47 -3.53
N ILE A 26 4.07 8.60 -2.84
CA ILE A 26 3.54 7.72 -1.79
C ILE A 26 2.87 8.52 -0.68
N MET A 27 3.51 9.59 -0.21
CA MET A 27 2.97 10.47 0.83
C MET A 27 1.60 11.03 0.42
N SER A 28 1.51 11.56 -0.81
CA SER A 28 0.27 12.10 -1.37
C SER A 28 -0.81 11.03 -1.49
N LYS A 29 -0.53 9.93 -2.20
CA LYS A 29 -1.49 8.83 -2.45
C LYS A 29 -1.93 8.11 -1.18
N ALA A 30 -1.06 8.04 -0.16
CA ALA A 30 -1.37 7.44 1.12
C ALA A 30 -1.88 8.45 2.16
N HIS A 31 -2.14 9.71 1.81
CA HIS A 31 -2.61 10.77 2.72
C HIS A 31 -1.77 10.88 4.01
N LEU A 32 -0.45 10.83 3.88
CA LEU A 32 0.49 10.91 4.99
C LEU A 32 1.11 12.31 5.05
N ASN A 33 1.45 12.76 6.26
CA ASN A 33 2.33 13.92 6.40
C ASN A 33 3.82 13.49 6.32
N TYR A 34 4.72 14.48 6.19
CA TYR A 34 6.15 14.25 6.06
C TYR A 34 6.75 13.40 7.20
N ARG A 35 6.30 13.62 8.44
CA ARG A 35 6.77 12.85 9.61
C ARG A 35 6.33 11.39 9.52
N GLN A 36 5.09 11.13 9.13
CA GLN A 36 4.53 9.80 8.98
C GLN A 36 5.24 9.02 7.88
N ILE A 37 5.36 9.57 6.66
CA ILE A 37 6.00 8.84 5.56
C ILE A 37 7.46 8.51 5.88
N LYS A 38 8.21 9.43 6.52
CA LYS A 38 9.60 9.17 6.94
C LYS A 38 9.68 8.03 7.95
N LYS A 39 8.76 8.00 8.93
CA LYS A 39 8.67 6.91 9.91
C LYS A 39 8.34 5.57 9.23
N TYR A 40 7.29 5.54 8.42
CA TYR A 40 6.81 4.30 7.82
C TYR A 40 7.80 3.73 6.80
N ILE A 41 8.32 4.54 5.87
CA ILE A 41 9.32 4.07 4.90
C ILE A 41 10.54 3.47 5.61
N LYS A 42 11.06 4.13 6.66
CA LYS A 42 12.17 3.59 7.44
C LYS A 42 11.84 2.20 8.01
N ILE A 43 10.67 2.04 8.61
CA ILE A 43 10.23 0.76 9.19
C ILE A 43 10.08 -0.29 8.09
N LEU A 44 9.45 0.03 6.96
CA LEU A 44 9.20 -0.91 5.88
C LEU A 44 10.49 -1.37 5.20
N VAL A 45 11.47 -0.48 5.04
CA VAL A 45 12.80 -0.82 4.51
C VAL A 45 13.55 -1.71 5.48
N ILE A 46 13.59 -1.37 6.79
CA ILE A 46 14.25 -2.19 7.81
C ILE A 46 13.65 -3.59 7.88
N ASN A 47 12.34 -3.73 7.68
CA ASN A 47 11.64 -5.01 7.72
C ASN A 47 11.67 -5.75 6.37
N GLY A 48 12.30 -5.18 5.34
CA GLY A 48 12.39 -5.77 4.01
C GLY A 48 11.05 -5.89 3.29
N LEU A 49 10.08 -5.05 3.61
CA LEU A 49 8.79 -4.98 2.91
C LEU A 49 8.88 -4.07 1.67
N VAL A 50 9.75 -3.06 1.74
CA VAL A 50 10.07 -2.13 0.66
C VAL A 50 11.57 -2.12 0.45
N ILE A 51 12.01 -1.96 -0.80
CA ILE A 51 13.40 -1.66 -1.16
C ILE A 51 13.51 -0.26 -1.73
N GLU A 52 14.62 0.41 -1.41
CA GLU A 52 14.97 1.72 -1.93
C GLU A 52 15.86 1.57 -3.16
N ARG A 53 15.56 2.29 -4.25
CA ARG A 53 16.32 2.30 -5.50
C ARG A 53 16.65 3.74 -5.89
N ASN A 54 17.94 4.07 -5.90
CA ASN A 54 18.42 5.38 -6.30
C ASN A 54 18.61 5.41 -7.83
N ASN A 55 17.91 6.32 -8.51
CA ASN A 55 18.17 6.63 -9.90
C ASN A 55 19.14 7.80 -9.96
N LEU A 56 20.43 7.49 -10.10
CA LEU A 56 21.50 8.50 -10.13
C LEU A 56 21.39 9.42 -11.35
N SER A 57 20.89 8.91 -12.47
CA SER A 57 20.73 9.66 -13.72
C SER A 57 19.63 10.73 -13.61
N GLU A 58 18.55 10.42 -12.90
CA GLU A 58 17.40 11.32 -12.76
C GLU A 58 17.37 12.07 -11.40
N GLY A 59 18.32 11.78 -10.52
CA GLY A 59 18.50 12.48 -9.24
C GLY A 59 17.39 12.22 -8.22
N PHE A 60 16.61 11.15 -8.38
CA PHE A 60 15.55 10.80 -7.43
C PHE A 60 15.61 9.34 -6.97
N THR A 61 14.96 9.10 -5.84
CA THR A 61 14.85 7.80 -5.21
C THR A 61 13.44 7.27 -5.33
N THR A 62 13.33 6.00 -5.72
CA THR A 62 12.06 5.26 -5.75
C THR A 62 12.05 4.16 -4.71
N TYR A 63 10.86 3.83 -4.24
CA TYR A 63 10.60 2.77 -3.30
C TYR A 63 9.74 1.72 -3.98
N HIS A 64 10.18 0.46 -3.91
CA HIS A 64 9.53 -0.66 -4.58
C HIS A 64 9.10 -1.68 -3.55
N THR A 65 7.88 -2.19 -3.68
CA THR A 65 7.40 -3.28 -2.84
C THR A 65 8.12 -4.58 -3.20
N THR A 66 8.61 -5.26 -2.18
CA THR A 66 9.30 -6.55 -2.31
C THR A 66 8.30 -7.71 -2.41
N ASP A 67 8.79 -8.93 -2.67
CA ASP A 67 7.96 -10.14 -2.55
C ASP A 67 7.37 -10.28 -1.14
N LYS A 68 8.17 -10.03 -0.09
CA LYS A 68 7.70 -10.06 1.30
C LYS A 68 6.59 -9.02 1.55
N GLY A 69 6.71 -7.84 0.93
CA GLY A 69 5.69 -6.80 0.95
C GLY A 69 4.41 -7.20 0.21
N ARG A 70 4.52 -7.92 -0.92
CA ARG A 70 3.37 -8.47 -1.64
C ARG A 70 2.65 -9.55 -0.84
N ASN A 71 3.38 -10.45 -0.18
CA ASN A 71 2.77 -11.43 0.73
C ASN A 71 2.00 -10.75 1.87
N TYR A 72 2.52 -9.64 2.42
CA TYR A 72 1.78 -8.84 3.40
C TYR A 72 0.46 -8.31 2.85
N LEU A 73 0.45 -7.81 1.60
CA LEU A 73 -0.75 -7.31 0.95
C LEU A 73 -1.80 -8.42 0.76
N GLU A 74 -1.39 -9.61 0.33
CA GLU A 74 -2.27 -10.76 0.20
C GLU A 74 -2.95 -11.11 1.53
N MET A 75 -2.16 -11.23 2.61
CA MET A 75 -2.70 -11.47 3.96
C MET A 75 -3.63 -10.35 4.46
N TYR A 76 -3.31 -9.10 4.12
CA TYR A 76 -4.14 -7.96 4.47
C TYR A 76 -5.50 -8.01 3.75
N GLU A 77 -5.53 -8.30 2.46
CA GLU A 77 -6.77 -8.47 1.68
C GLU A 77 -7.61 -9.64 2.21
N GLU A 78 -6.98 -10.78 2.50
CA GLU A 78 -7.66 -11.92 3.14
C GLU A 78 -8.29 -11.49 4.47
N SER A 79 -7.54 -10.79 5.32
CA SER A 79 -8.05 -10.31 6.61
C SER A 79 -9.26 -9.38 6.45
N LYS A 80 -9.29 -8.54 5.41
CA LYS A 80 -10.45 -7.67 5.10
C LYS A 80 -11.62 -8.46 4.54
N ALA A 81 -11.37 -9.47 3.71
CA ALA A 81 -12.41 -10.38 3.24
C ALA A 81 -13.07 -11.15 4.40
N TYR A 82 -12.31 -11.61 5.40
CA TYR A 82 -12.91 -12.24 6.58
C TYR A 82 -13.75 -11.27 7.45
N ASN A 83 -13.59 -9.94 7.28
CA ASN A 83 -14.38 -8.91 7.95
C ASN A 83 -15.71 -8.58 7.21
N PHE A 84 -16.26 -9.49 6.39
CA PHE A 84 -17.56 -9.37 5.67
C PHE A 84 -18.81 -9.27 6.57
N THR A 85 -18.75 -8.51 7.67
CA THR A 85 -19.90 -7.84 8.29
C THR A 85 -19.77 -6.32 8.31
N SER A 86 -18.64 -5.71 7.95
CA SER A 86 -18.54 -4.23 7.85
C SER A 86 -17.41 -3.73 6.95
N ASN A 87 -17.81 -3.10 5.83
CA ASN A 87 -17.13 -2.07 5.03
C ASN A 87 -16.29 -2.51 3.80
N ILE A 88 -16.68 -1.98 2.63
CA ILE A 88 -16.26 -2.33 1.27
C ILE A 88 -15.11 -1.42 0.82
N TYR A 89 -13.85 -1.85 0.96
CA TYR A 89 -12.71 -1.30 0.24
C TYR A 89 -11.66 -2.41 0.05
N VAL A 90 -11.83 -3.19 -1.02
CA VAL A 90 -10.88 -4.20 -1.48
C VAL A 90 -10.15 -3.60 -2.66
N PHE A 91 -8.83 -3.53 -2.60
CA PHE A 91 -8.04 -2.98 -3.70
C PHE A 91 -8.22 -3.84 -4.97
N GLY A 92 -8.83 -3.27 -6.00
CA GLY A 92 -8.65 -3.72 -7.39
C GLY A 92 -9.46 -4.92 -7.88
N LYS A 93 -10.38 -5.52 -7.10
CA LYS A 93 -11.44 -6.33 -7.72
C LYS A 93 -12.55 -5.39 -8.17
N GLN A 94 -12.49 -4.97 -9.43
CA GLN A 94 -13.69 -4.51 -10.12
C GLN A 94 -14.76 -5.60 -9.91
N SER A 95 -15.85 -5.21 -9.27
CA SER A 95 -17.08 -5.97 -9.34
C SER A 95 -17.45 -6.05 -10.83
N ASP A 96 -17.43 -7.24 -11.40
CA ASP A 96 -18.27 -7.54 -12.54
C ASP A 96 -19.72 -7.31 -12.10
N GLN A 97 -20.18 -6.07 -12.31
CA GLN A 97 -21.59 -5.71 -12.34
C GLN A 97 -22.19 -6.38 -13.59
N ASN A 98 -22.42 -7.69 -13.53
CA ASN A 98 -23.29 -8.40 -14.47
C ASN A 98 -23.59 -9.83 -13.98
N LEU A 99 -24.30 -9.94 -12.85
CA LEU A 99 -25.08 -11.14 -12.53
C LEU A 99 -26.39 -10.75 -11.84
N LEU A 100 -27.19 -9.89 -12.47
CA LEU A 100 -28.64 -9.81 -12.26
C LEU A 100 -29.31 -9.38 -13.57
N SER A 101 -29.40 -10.32 -14.51
CA SER A 101 -30.48 -10.33 -15.49
C SER A 101 -31.16 -11.69 -15.42
N ILE A 102 -32.13 -11.80 -14.50
CA ILE A 102 -33.29 -12.68 -14.67
C ILE A 102 -34.37 -11.82 -15.31
#